data_AF-A0A2E7AVE0-F1
#
_entry.id   AF-A0A2E7AVE0-F1
#
_cell.length_a   1.000
_cell.length_b   1.000
_cell.length_c   1.000
_cell.angle_alpha   90.00
_cell.angle_beta   90.00
_cell.angle_gamma   90.00
#
_symmetry.space_group_name_H-M   'P 1'
#
loop_
_entity.id
_entity.type
_entity.pdbx_description
1 polymer ?
#
loop_
_entity_poly.entity_id
_entity_poly.type
_entity_poly.pdbx_seq_one_letter_code
_entity_poly.pdbx_strand_id
1 'polypeptide(L)' 'MITPELLDRWRILPRVVMFVMIVMTYRVVEWFMDLSDPNPEQAALVSVMTGALTGAFGLFLGQGKKE' A
#
# COMPACT_ATOMS: atom_id res chain seq x y z
N MET A 1 18.19 0.52 -23.97
CA MET A 1 17.29 -0.52 -23.46
C MET A 1 17.38 -0.50 -21.95
N ILE A 2 16.25 -0.43 -21.23
CA ILE A 2 16.25 -0.53 -19.78
C ILE A 2 16.54 -2.01 -19.44
N THR A 3 17.75 -2.31 -18.98
CA THR A 3 18.11 -3.66 -18.54
C THR A 3 17.49 -3.94 -17.15
N PRO A 4 17.05 -5.19 -16.88
CA PRO A 4 16.46 -5.57 -15.59
C PRO A 4 17.35 -5.22 -14.38
N GLU A 5 18.68 -5.27 -14.56
CA GLU A 5 19.67 -4.96 -13.52
C GLU A 5 19.64 -3.48 -13.08
N LEU A 6 19.26 -2.57 -13.98
CA LEU A 6 19.19 -1.14 -13.69
C LEU A 6 17.95 -0.79 -12.83
N LEU A 7 16.84 -1.50 -13.05
CA LEU A 7 15.60 -1.38 -12.26
C LEU A 7 15.78 -1.92 -10.84
N ASP A 8 16.56 -2.99 -10.69
CA ASP A 8 16.87 -3.60 -9.40
C ASP A 8 17.78 -2.70 -8.55
N ARG A 9 18.79 -2.08 -9.19
CA ARG A 9 19.76 -1.21 -8.49
C ARG A 9 19.08 -0.04 -7.76
N TRP A 10 18.00 0.49 -8.32
CA TRP A 10 17.29 1.63 -7.76
C TRP A 10 16.13 1.24 -6.86
N ARG A 11 15.83 -0.06 -6.67
CA ARG A 11 14.67 -0.54 -5.90
C ARG A 11 13.38 0.19 -6.31
N ILE A 12 13.17 0.33 -7.62
CA ILE A 12 12.01 1.05 -8.18
C ILE A 12 10.75 0.22 -7.94
N LEU A 13 10.82 -1.09 -8.18
CA LEU A 13 9.71 -2.01 -8.00
C LEU A 13 9.05 -1.91 -6.61
N PRO A 14 9.77 -2.05 -5.48
CA PRO A 14 9.15 -1.93 -4.16
C PRO A 14 8.58 -0.53 -3.87
N ARG A 15 9.14 0.54 -4.46
CA ARG A 15 8.59 1.91 -4.32
C ARG A 15 7.28 2.07 -5.10
N VAL A 16 7.22 1.53 -6.32
CA VAL A 16 6.00 1.54 -7.14
C VAL A 16 4.91 0.74 -6.46
N VAL A 17 5.24 -0.45 -5.92
CA VAL A 17 4.29 -1.27 -5.15
C VAL A 17 3.76 -0.51 -3.92
N MET A 18 4.64 0.19 -3.19
CA MET A 18 4.23 1.02 -2.05
C MET A 18 3.29 2.14 -2.47
N PHE A 19 3.61 2.84 -3.57
CA PHE A 19 2.77 3.90 -4.10
C PHE A 19 1.37 3.39 -4.49
N VAL A 20 1.31 2.25 -5.18
CA VAL A 20 0.03 1.61 -5.55
C VAL A 20 -0.78 1.24 -4.31
N MET A 21 -0.15 0.66 -3.28
CA MET A 21 -0.83 0.32 -2.02
C MET A 21 -1.43 1.54 -1.33
N ILE A 22 -0.73 2.67 -1.31
CA ILE A 22 -1.23 3.93 -0.75
C ILE A 22 -2.46 4.40 -1.53
N VAL A 23 -2.37 4.45 -2.87
CA VAL A 23 -3.48 4.89 -3.74
C VAL A 23 -4.70 3.98 -3.59
N MET A 24 -4.52 2.67 -3.57
CA MET A 24 -5.61 1.71 -3.38
C MET A 24 -6.28 1.87 -2.01
N THR A 25 -5.49 2.01 -0.95
CA THR A 25 -6.03 2.20 0.40
C THR A 25 -6.81 3.51 0.49
N TYR A 26 -6.28 4.60 -0.07
CA TYR A 26 -6.96 5.89 -0.14
C TYR A 26 -8.31 5.78 -0.86
N ARG A 27 -8.35 5.11 -2.02
CA ARG A 27 -9.59 4.90 -2.78
C ARG A 27 -10.63 4.10 -2.00
N VAL A 28 -10.22 3.08 -1.24
CA VAL A 28 -11.13 2.30 -0.38
C VAL A 28 -11.70 3.16 0.75
N VAL A 29 -10.87 3.99 1.39
CA VAL A 29 -11.31 4.91 2.44
C VAL A 29 -12.28 5.96 1.87
N GLU A 30 -11.93 6.56 0.74
CA GLU A 30 -12.76 7.56 0.09
C GLU A 30 -14.11 6.97 -0.34
N TRP A 31 -14.11 5.78 -0.95
CA TRP A 31 -15.35 5.07 -1.28
C TRP A 31 -16.23 4.86 -0.04
N PHE A 32 -15.65 4.43 1.08
CA PHE A 32 -16.41 4.22 2.32
C PHE A 32 -17.02 5.51 2.87
N MET A 33 -16.28 6.62 2.77
CA MET A 33 -16.76 7.94 3.21
C MET A 33 -17.86 8.51 2.32
N ASP A 34 -17.99 8.04 1.08
CA ASP A 34 -19.03 8.46 0.12
C ASP A 34 -20.35 7.67 0.29
N LEU A 35 -20.35 6.59 1.07
CA LEU A 35 -21.55 5.80 1.30
C LEU A 35 -22.59 6.56 2.13
N SER A 36 -23.85 6.54 1.70
CA SER A 36 -24.96 7.17 2.40
C SER A 36 -25.35 6.46 3.71
N ASP A 37 -25.16 5.14 3.76
CA ASP A 37 -25.45 4.29 4.92
C ASP A 37 -24.38 3.20 5.04
N PRO A 38 -23.20 3.52 5.61
CA PRO A 38 -22.10 2.56 5.75
C PRO A 38 -22.43 1.51 6.83
N ASN A 39 -22.13 0.24 6.54
CA ASN A 39 -22.36 -0.87 7.47
C ASN A 39 -21.06 -1.35 8.18
N PRO A 40 -21.18 -2.11 9.28
CA PRO A 40 -20.03 -2.61 10.04
C PRO A 40 -19.10 -3.52 9.23
N GLU A 41 -19.62 -4.32 8.29
CA GLU A 41 -18.84 -5.22 7.46
C GLU A 41 -17.92 -4.43 6.50
N GLN A 42 -18.42 -3.34 5.93
CA GLN A 42 -17.65 -2.41 5.09
C GLN A 42 -16.58 -1.69 5.92
N ALA A 43 -16.90 -1.27 7.14
CA ALA A 43 -15.92 -0.66 8.04
C ALA A 43 -14.78 -1.64 8.39
N ALA A 44 -15.12 -2.92 8.59
CA ALA A 44 -14.13 -3.97 8.82
C ALA A 44 -13.19 -4.15 7.61
N LEU A 45 -13.72 -4.11 6.38
CA LEU A 45 -12.90 -4.15 5.16
C LEU A 45 -11.92 -2.97 5.10
N VAL A 46 -12.39 -1.75 5.37
CA VAL A 46 -11.53 -0.54 5.37
C VAL A 46 -10.42 -0.67 6.42
N SER A 47 -10.74 -1.20 7.60
CA SER A 47 -9.76 -1.48 8.65
C SER A 47 -8.69 -2.48 8.20
N VAL A 48 -9.09 -3.58 7.53
CA VAL A 48 -8.14 -4.58 6.99
C VAL A 48 -7.22 -3.95 5.97
N MET A 49 -7.75 -3.14 5.04
CA MET A 49 -6.94 -2.46 4.02
C MET A 49 -5.93 -1.48 4.64
N THR A 50 -6.35 -0.70 5.63
CA THR A 50 -5.47 0.25 6.33
C THR A 50 -4.39 -0.46 7.16
N GLY A 51 -4.74 -1.60 7.78
CA GLY A 51 -3.80 -2.47 8.47
C GLY A 51 -2.77 -3.10 7.52
N ALA A 52 -3.21 -3.57 6.35
CA ALA A 52 -2.34 -4.13 5.31
C ALA A 52 -1.33 -3.10 4.79
N LEU A 53 -1.75 -1.84 4.60
CA LEU A 53 -0.86 -0.73 4.25
C LEU A 53 0.21 -0.52 5.33
N THR A 54 -0.18 -0.52 6.61
CA THR A 54 0.76 -0.37 7.73
C THR A 54 1.79 -1.50 7.77
N GLY A 55 1.35 -2.75 7.58
CA GLY A 55 2.25 -3.91 7.50
C GLY A 55 3.21 -3.81 6.32
N ALA A 56 2.71 -3.47 5.13
CA ALA A 56 3.53 -3.28 3.94
C ALA A 56 4.56 -2.15 4.13
N PHE A 57 4.16 -1.03 4.75
CA PHE A 57 5.03 0.10 5.03
C PHE A 57 6.12 -0.27 6.05
N GLY A 58 5.77 -1.01 7.10
CA GLY A 58 6.74 -1.53 8.07
C GLY A 58 7.78 -2.44 7.43
N LEU A 59 7.35 -3.35 6.54
CA LEU A 59 8.26 -4.20 5.76
C LEU A 59 9.17 -3.35 4.85
N PHE A 60 8.62 -2.36 4.15
CA PHE A 60 9.37 -1.47 3.27
C PHE A 60 10.46 -0.68 4.02
N LEU A 61 10.14 -0.12 5.19
CA LEU A 61 11.12 0.56 6.06
C LEU A 61 12.17 -0.43 6.60
N GLY A 62 11.77 -1.64 6.98
CA GLY A 62 12.66 -2.67 7.50
C GLY A 62 13.68 -3.18 6.48
N GLN A 63 13.37 -3.11 5.18
CA GLN A 63 14.29 -3.51 4.12
C GLN A 63 15.52 -2.57 3.96
N GLY A 64 15.65 -1.52 4.76
CA GLY A 64 16.86 -0.67 4.85
C GLY A 64 17.85 -1.09 5.95
N LYS A 65 17.46 -1.98 6.88
CA LYS A 65 18.26 -2.40 8.05
C LYS A 65 18.95 -3.77 7.87
N LYS A 66 19.53 -4.03 6.69
CA LYS A 66 20.56 -5.08 6.59
C LYS A 66 21.92 -4.41 6.80
N GLU A 67 22.24 -4.16 8.06
CA GLU A 67 23.61 -4.01 8.57
C GLU A 67 23.75 -4.88 9.82
#